data_AF-A0A1V6ANC2-F1
#
_entry.id   AF-A0A1V6ANC2-F1
#
_cell.length_a   1.000
_cell.length_b   1.000
_cell.length_c   1.000
_cell.angle_alpha   90.00
_cell.angle_beta   90.00
_cell.angle_gamma   90.00
#
_symmetry.space_group_name_H-M   'P 1'
#
loop_
_entity.id
_entity.type
_entity.pdbx_description
1 polymer ?
#
loop_
_entity_poly.entity_id
_entity_poly.type
_entity_poly.pdbx_seq_one_letter_code
_entity_poly.pdbx_strand_id
1 'polypeptide(L)'
;MLKTVLTIIYYLLYAISFIVFIRAIASFFGNARFSKYYEILVRITEPFLEPLRNLISRFTKGRPMMFDFSFIALYIIIMILQRIILIIQAGL
;
A
#
# COMPACT_ATOMS: atom_id res chain seq x y z
N MET A 1 1.09 14.22 -23.92
CA MET A 1 2.19 13.55 -23.18
C MET A 1 1.93 13.52 -21.66
N LEU A 2 1.67 14.66 -21.00
CA LEU A 2 1.41 14.71 -19.55
C LEU A 2 0.22 13.84 -19.10
N LYS A 3 -0.93 13.88 -19.80
CA LYS A 3 -2.09 13.02 -19.49
C LYS A 3 -1.76 11.53 -19.49
N THR A 4 -0.92 11.09 -20.43
CA THR A 4 -0.49 9.69 -20.54
C THR A 4 0.38 9.29 -19.35
N VAL A 5 1.35 10.14 -18.97
CA VAL A 5 2.21 9.91 -17.80
C VAL A 5 1.37 9.80 -16.52
N LEU A 6 0.42 10.72 -16.32
CA LEU A 6 -0.49 10.69 -15.18
C LEU A 6 -1.35 9.42 -15.13
N THR A 7 -1.80 8.95 -16.30
CA THR A 7 -2.57 7.70 -16.43
C THR A 7 -1.71 6.49 -16.03
N ILE A 8 -0.45 6.43 -16.47
CA ILE A 8 0.48 5.35 -16.09
C ILE A 8 0.69 5.35 -14.57
N ILE A 9 0.93 6.51 -13.96
CA ILE A 9 1.11 6.63 -12.51
C ILE A 9 -0.16 6.18 -11.77
N TYR A 10 -1.34 6.57 -12.25
CA TYR A 10 -2.61 6.16 -11.66
C TYR A 10 -2.75 4.63 -11.58
N TYR A 11 -2.45 3.93 -12.68
CA TYR A 11 -2.53 2.48 -12.74
C TYR A 11 -1.42 1.77 -11.97
N LEU A 12 -0.22 2.36 -11.87
CA LEU A 12 0.84 1.85 -10.99
C LEU A 12 0.42 1.91 -9.51
N LEU A 13 -0.17 3.03 -9.08
CA LEU A 13 -0.73 3.17 -7.73
C LEU A 13 -1.85 2.15 -7.48
N TYR A 14 -2.72 1.93 -8.47
CA TYR A 14 -3.78 0.91 -8.40
C TYR A 14 -3.18 -0.50 -8.21
N ALA A 15 -2.16 -0.84 -8.99
CA ALA A 15 -1.48 -2.14 -8.89
C ALA A 15 -0.81 -2.33 -7.51
N ILE A 16 -0.14 -1.30 -6.97
CA ILE A 16 0.45 -1.35 -5.62
C ILE A 16 -0.65 -1.60 -4.58
N SER A 17 -1.74 -0.84 -4.64
CA SER A 17 -2.88 -1.00 -3.73
C SER A 17 -3.45 -2.42 -3.77
N PHE A 18 -3.59 -2.99 -4.97
CA PHE A 18 -4.08 -4.35 -5.15
C PHE A 18 -3.14 -5.41 -4.56
N ILE A 19 -1.82 -5.29 -4.77
CA ILE A 19 -0.85 -6.24 -4.18
C ILE A 19 -0.83 -6.13 -2.65
N VAL A 20 -0.92 -4.92 -2.11
CA VAL A 20 -1.02 -4.66 -0.66
C VAL A 20 -2.29 -5.30 -0.10
N PHE A 21 -3.42 -5.19 -0.81
CA PHE A 21 -4.68 -5.83 -0.45
C PHE A 21 -4.57 -7.36 -0.43
N ILE A 22 -3.97 -7.97 -1.47
CA ILE A 22 -3.69 -9.42 -1.50
C ILE A 22 -2.84 -9.82 -0.30
N ARG A 23 -1.77 -9.07 0.00
CA ARG A 23 -0.91 -9.35 1.16
C ARG A 23 -1.67 -9.24 2.48
N ALA A 24 -2.49 -8.21 2.65
CA ALA A 24 -3.29 -8.02 3.84
C ALA A 24 -4.21 -9.22 4.08
N ILE A 25 -4.93 -9.67 3.04
CA ILE A 25 -5.77 -10.88 3.10
C ILE A 25 -4.93 -12.12 3.39
N ALA A 26 -3.85 -12.34 2.64
CA ALA A 26 -2.97 -13.50 2.79
C ALA A 26 -2.38 -13.59 4.21
N SER A 27 -2.16 -12.45 4.87
CA SER A 27 -1.67 -12.42 6.25
C SER A 27 -2.63 -13.08 7.25
N PHE A 28 -3.93 -13.16 6.97
CA PHE A 28 -4.88 -13.86 7.84
C PHE A 28 -4.79 -15.39 7.72
N PHE A 29 -4.24 -15.91 6.61
CA PHE A 29 -4.10 -17.34 6.38
C PHE A 29 -2.73 -17.85 6.86
N GLY A 30 -2.70 -18.52 8.01
CA GLY A 30 -1.45 -18.99 8.65
C GLY A 30 -0.53 -19.80 7.73
N ASN A 31 -1.08 -20.72 6.94
CA ASN A 31 -0.31 -21.54 5.99
C ASN A 31 0.27 -20.72 4.81
N ALA A 32 -0.40 -19.64 4.41
CA ALA A 32 0.06 -18.81 3.29
C ALA A 32 1.35 -18.04 3.64
N ARG A 33 1.53 -17.68 4.91
CA ARG A 33 2.69 -16.89 5.40
C ARG A 33 4.05 -17.56 5.16
N PHE A 34 4.08 -18.89 5.05
CA PHE A 34 5.30 -19.67 4.83
C PHE A 34 5.56 -20.00 3.35
N SER A 35 4.70 -19.54 2.44
CA SER A 35 4.84 -19.79 1.01
C SER A 35 5.82 -18.82 0.36
N LYS A 36 6.52 -19.27 -0.70
CA LYS A 36 7.37 -18.41 -1.54
C LYS A 36 6.59 -17.24 -2.15
N TYR A 37 5.30 -17.45 -2.45
CA TYR A 37 4.43 -16.40 -2.99
C TYR A 37 4.19 -15.28 -1.98
N TYR A 38 4.01 -15.61 -0.71
CA TYR A 38 3.87 -14.61 0.34
C TYR A 38 5.16 -13.80 0.53
N GLU A 39 6.32 -14.45 0.44
CA GLU A 39 7.61 -13.74 0.49
C GLU A 39 7.75 -12.71 -0.63
N ILE A 40 7.29 -13.03 -1.85
CA ILE A 40 7.26 -12.08 -2.97
C ILE A 40 6.35 -10.88 -2.64
N LEU A 41 5.16 -11.13 -2.10
CA LEU A 41 4.25 -10.06 -1.67
C LEU A 41 4.92 -9.16 -0.63
N VAL A 42 5.60 -9.75 0.36
CA VAL A 42 6.35 -9.01 1.39
C VAL A 42 7.43 -8.15 0.75
N ARG A 43 8.28 -8.71 -0.12
CA ARG A 43 9.37 -7.96 -0.77
C ARG A 43 8.87 -6.77 -1.60
N ILE A 44 7.76 -6.93 -2.31
CA ILE A 44 7.19 -5.86 -3.13
C ILE A 44 6.56 -4.75 -2.27
N THR A 45 5.90 -5.12 -1.17
CA THR A 45 5.04 -4.19 -0.42
C THR A 45 5.72 -3.59 0.81
N GLU A 46 6.74 -4.24 1.40
CA GLU A 46 7.47 -3.72 2.58
C GLU A 46 8.09 -2.35 2.38
N PRO A 47 8.72 -2.00 1.24
CA PRO A 47 9.26 -0.66 1.05
C PRO A 47 8.23 0.47 1.25
N PHE A 48 6.94 0.18 1.07
CA PHE A 48 5.84 1.11 1.29
C PHE A 48 5.23 1.00 2.70
N LEU A 49 5.16 -0.22 3.25
CA LEU A 49 4.51 -0.49 4.54
C LEU A 49 5.41 -0.21 5.74
N GLU A 50 6.73 -0.46 5.62
CA GLU A 50 7.68 -0.24 6.70
C GLU A 50 7.77 1.23 7.15
N PRO A 51 7.86 2.24 6.25
CA PRO A 51 7.87 3.64 6.66
C PRO A 51 6.59 4.04 7.41
N LEU A 52 5.44 3.54 6.96
CA LEU A 52 4.16 3.77 7.61
C LEU A 52 4.10 3.08 8.96
N ARG A 53 4.61 1.86 9.08
CA ARG A 53 4.66 1.11 10.34
C ARG A 53 5.54 1.84 11.36
N ASN A 54 6.68 2.34 10.91
CA ASN A 54 7.61 3.13 11.71
C ASN A 54 7.01 4.48 12.13
N LEU A 55 6.13 5.06 11.32
CA LEU A 55 5.40 6.27 11.68
C LEU A 55 4.32 5.97 12.73
N ILE A 56 3.51 4.93 12.52
CA ILE A 56 2.42 4.56 13.44
C ILE A 56 2.97 4.10 14.80
N SER A 57 4.08 3.37 14.83
CA SER A 57 4.71 2.92 16.09
C SER A 57 5.18 4.07 16.99
N ARG A 58 5.51 5.23 16.42
CA ARG A 58 5.81 6.44 17.20
C ARG A 58 4.59 6.94 17.98
N PHE A 59 3.40 6.85 17.39
CA PHE A 59 2.15 7.21 18.07
C PHE A 59 1.76 6.21 19.16
N THR A 60 2.11 4.92 19.00
CA THR A 60 1.84 3.88 20.00
C THR A 60 2.93 3.77 21.08
N LYS A 61 3.91 4.68 21.11
CA LYS A 61 5.08 4.65 22.01
C LYS A 61 5.83 3.31 21.94
N GLY A 62 5.94 2.73 20.74
CA GLY A 62 6.62 1.46 20.50
C GLY A 62 5.86 0.23 21.01
N ARG A 63 4.62 0.36 21.49
CA ARG A 63 3.82 -0.80 21.89
C ARG A 63 3.46 -1.64 20.65
N PRO A 64 3.63 -2.97 20.72
CA PRO A 64 3.25 -3.86 19.62
C PRO A 64 1.74 -3.74 19.38
N MET A 65 1.36 -3.54 18.12
CA MET A 65 -0.04 -3.52 17.72
C MET A 65 -0.50 -4.93 17.34
N MET A 66 -1.72 -5.28 17.73
CA MET A 66 -2.34 -6.55 17.34
C MET A 66 -2.65 -6.60 15.84
N PHE A 67 -2.90 -5.45 15.23
CA PHE A 67 -3.20 -5.30 13.80
C PHE A 67 -2.20 -4.37 13.13
N ASP A 68 -1.75 -4.73 11.92
CA ASP A 68 -0.90 -3.87 11.10
C ASP A 68 -1.75 -2.83 10.38
N PHE A 69 -1.95 -1.67 11.03
CA PHE A 69 -2.69 -0.55 10.45
C PHE A 69 -2.00 0.10 9.25
N SER A 70 -0.73 -0.24 8.95
CA SER A 70 -0.02 0.29 7.79
C SER A 70 -0.68 -0.08 6.47
N PHE A 71 -1.35 -1.24 6.39
CA PHE A 71 -2.12 -1.64 5.21
C PHE A 71 -3.22 -0.62 4.89
N ILE A 72 -3.99 -0.22 5.91
CA ILE A 72 -5.08 0.75 5.77
C ILE A 72 -4.51 2.14 5.48
N ALA A 73 -3.45 2.54 6.19
CA ALA A 73 -2.79 3.82 5.96
C ALA A 73 -2.30 3.95 4.51
N LEU A 74 -1.65 2.91 3.97
CA LEU A 74 -1.16 2.91 2.60
C LEU A 74 -2.30 3.00 1.59
N TYR A 75 -3.39 2.27 1.83
CA TYR A 75 -4.59 2.32 0.99
C TYR A 75 -5.18 3.74 0.93
N ILE A 76 -5.32 4.40 2.08
CA ILE A 76 -5.82 5.79 2.16
C ILE A 76 -4.90 6.76 1.41
N ILE A 77 -3.58 6.64 1.59
CA ILE A 77 -2.60 7.49 0.90
C ILE A 77 -2.73 7.32 -0.62
N ILE A 78 -2.81 6.08 -1.10
CA ILE A 78 -2.98 5.81 -2.53
C ILE A 78 -4.29 6.40 -3.05
N MET A 79 -5.41 6.26 -2.32
CA MET A 79 -6.68 6.86 -2.71
C MET A 79 -6.59 8.38 -2.87
N ILE A 80 -5.92 9.07 -1.92
CA ILE A 80 -5.72 10.52 -1.98
C ILE A 80 -4.88 10.89 -3.21
N LEU A 81 -3.76 10.20 -3.43
CA LEU A 81 -2.89 10.45 -4.59
C LEU A 81 -3.63 10.24 -5.92
N GLN A 82 -4.40 9.16 -6.04
CA GLN A 82 -5.23 8.89 -7.21
C GLN A 82 -6.28 9.97 -7.42
N ARG A 83 -6.93 10.45 -6.36
CA ARG A 83 -7.90 11.56 -6.44
C ARG A 83 -7.24 12.85 -6.92
N ILE A 84 -6.03 13.17 -6.44
CA ILE A 84 -5.24 14.32 -6.91
C ILE A 84 -4.93 14.19 -8.40
N ILE A 85 -4.48 13.01 -8.86
CA ILE A 85 -4.21 12.76 -10.28
C ILE A 85 -5.45 13.02 -11.13
N LEU A 86 -6.61 12.52 -10.72
CA LEU A 86 -7.88 12.72 -11.45
C LEU A 86 -8.27 14.20 -11.52
N ILE A 87 -8.09 14.96 -10.43
CA ILE A 87 -8.34 16.41 -10.41
C ILE A 87 -7.43 17.13 -11.39
N ILE A 88 -6.13 16.81 -11.40
CA ILE A 88 -5.17 17.41 -12.34
C ILE A 88 -5.55 17.04 -13.78
N GLN A 89 -5.91 15.79 -14.05
CA GLN A 89 -6.30 15.35 -15.40
C GLN A 89 -7.57 16.05 -15.91
N ALA A 90 -8.51 16.38 -15.02
CA ALA A 90 -9.72 17.13 -15.37
C ALA A 90 -9.45 18.60 -15.73
N GLY A 91 -8.35 19.17 -15.22
CA GLY A 91 -7.92 20.54 -15.52
C GLY A 91 -6.96 20.68 -16.71
N LEU A 92 -6.49 19.55 -17.26
CA LEU A 92 -5.63 19.49 -18.46
C LEU A 92 -6.45 19.22 -19.72
#